data_AF-A0A533B9Q2-F1
#
_entry.id   AF-A0A533B9Q2-F1
#
_cell.length_a   1.000
_cell.length_b   1.000
_cell.length_c   1.000
_cell.angle_alpha   90.00
_cell.angle_beta   90.00
_cell.angle_gamma   90.00
#
_symmetry.space_group_name_H-M   'P 1'
#
loop_
_entity.id
_entity.type
_entity.pdbx_description
1 polymer ?
#
loop_
_entity_poly.entity_id
_entity_poly.type
_entity_poly.pdbx_seq_one_letter_code
_entity_poly.pdbx_strand_id
1 'polypeptide(L)'
;MTIWKRWIQRSVLCGLLLGGLVAFATTASAAGSMPDITDHAGMAAWYENEASTNKEKAKSMEVMKAEYAKSPGFVRGMAGVGGKTDIPRHCDLLISSYKKAAEEAEQFAKMHHDMMK
;
A
#
# COMPACT_ATOMS: atom_id res chain seq x y z
N MET A 1 46.98 -10.21 4.73
CA MET A 1 45.69 -9.58 5.10
C MET A 1 44.63 -10.66 5.16
N THR A 2 44.05 -10.84 6.35
CA THR A 2 43.57 -12.12 6.87
C THR A 2 42.20 -12.52 6.33
N ILE A 3 42.09 -13.79 5.93
CA ILE A 3 40.88 -14.51 5.46
C ILE A 3 39.65 -14.24 6.36
N TRP A 4 39.88 -13.94 7.63
CA TRP A 4 38.90 -13.55 8.63
C TRP A 4 38.08 -12.29 8.26
N LYS A 5 38.73 -11.24 7.72
CA LYS A 5 38.01 -10.02 7.30
C LYS A 5 37.08 -10.27 6.11
N ARG A 6 37.48 -11.16 5.19
CA ARG A 6 36.64 -11.56 4.04
C ARG A 6 35.43 -12.37 4.46
N TRP A 7 35.56 -13.21 5.49
CA TRP A 7 34.44 -13.97 6.04
C TRP A 7 33.42 -13.07 6.73
N ILE A 8 33.87 -12.15 7.59
CA ILE A 8 32.97 -11.21 8.27
C ILE A 8 32.24 -10.32 7.26
N GLN A 9 32.93 -9.78 6.26
CA GLN A 9 32.26 -8.95 5.25
C GLN A 9 31.23 -9.73 4.43
N ARG A 10 31.49 -10.98 4.07
CA ARG A 10 30.54 -11.80 3.29
C ARG A 10 29.32 -12.20 4.12
N SER A 11 29.50 -12.49 5.41
CA SER A 11 28.38 -12.78 6.32
C SER A 11 27.50 -11.55 6.56
N VAL A 12 28.11 -10.36 6.71
CA VAL A 12 27.36 -9.09 6.87
C VAL A 12 26.60 -8.73 5.60
N LEU A 13 27.19 -8.92 4.42
CA LEU A 13 26.52 -8.69 3.13
C LEU A 13 25.35 -9.67 2.92
N CYS A 14 25.51 -10.95 3.24
CA CYS A 14 24.41 -11.91 3.16
C CYS A 14 23.31 -11.62 4.19
N GLY A 15 23.67 -11.20 5.40
CA GLY A 15 22.71 -10.80 6.44
C GLY A 15 21.89 -9.58 6.04
N LEU A 16 22.52 -8.58 5.40
CA LEU A 16 21.83 -7.39 4.86
C LEU A 16 20.91 -7.73 3.67
N LEU A 17 21.34 -8.62 2.77
CA LEU A 17 20.53 -9.03 1.61
C LEU A 17 19.32 -9.88 2.01
N LEU A 18 19.46 -10.74 3.04
CA LEU A 18 18.35 -11.56 3.55
C LEU A 18 17.43 -10.78 4.49
N GLY A 19 17.96 -9.84 5.29
CA GLY A 19 17.16 -8.98 6.16
C GLY A 19 16.34 -7.93 5.39
N GLY A 20 16.85 -7.43 4.25
CA GLY A 20 16.14 -6.45 3.43
C GLY A 20 14.86 -6.98 2.75
N LEU A 21 14.78 -8.30 2.49
CA LEU A 21 13.62 -8.93 1.85
C LEU A 21 12.44 -9.17 2.80
N VAL A 22 12.67 -9.24 4.12
CA VAL A 22 11.60 -9.47 5.10
C VAL A 22 10.80 -8.20 5.41
N ALA A 23 11.38 -7.02 5.16
CA ALA A 23 10.72 -5.73 5.44
C ALA A 23 9.67 -5.31 4.39
N PHE A 24 9.57 -5.98 3.23
CA PHE A 24 8.62 -5.61 2.18
C PHE A 24 7.31 -6.42 2.21
N ALA A 25 7.23 -7.49 3.02
CA ALA A 25 6.07 -8.37 3.04
C ALA A 25 4.96 -7.95 4.03
N THR A 26 5.16 -6.93 4.87
CA THR A 26 4.21 -6.56 5.94
C THR A 26 3.12 -5.56 5.53
N THR A 27 3.06 -5.12 4.27
CA THR A 27 2.03 -4.16 3.81
C THR A 27 0.89 -4.79 3.02
N ALA A 28 0.86 -6.13 2.90
CA ALA A 28 -0.34 -6.81 2.46
C ALA A 28 -1.37 -6.78 3.60
N SER A 29 -2.12 -5.68 3.72
CA SER A 29 -3.30 -5.63 4.58
C SER A 29 -4.25 -6.72 4.10
N ALA A 30 -4.24 -7.89 4.75
CA ALA A 30 -5.27 -8.89 4.52
C ALA A 30 -6.59 -8.24 4.93
N ALA A 31 -7.49 -8.03 3.97
CA ALA A 31 -8.84 -7.59 4.27
C ALA A 31 -9.45 -8.63 5.22
N GLY A 32 -9.61 -8.27 6.49
CA GLY A 32 -10.27 -9.13 7.46
C GLY A 32 -11.68 -9.43 6.98
N SER A 33 -12.20 -10.63 7.28
CA SER A 33 -13.59 -10.96 6.97
C SER A 33 -14.51 -9.90 7.56
N MET A 34 -15.44 -9.40 6.75
CA MET A 34 -16.47 -8.47 7.22
C MET A 34 -17.25 -9.12 8.38
N PRO A 35 -17.44 -8.42 9.51
CA PRO A 35 -18.26 -8.88 10.63
C PRO A 35 -19.72 -9.10 10.25
N ASP A 36 -20.50 -9.69 11.15
CA ASP A 36 -21.96 -9.77 10.99
C ASP A 36 -22.55 -8.36 10.93
N ILE A 37 -23.52 -8.12 10.04
CA ILE A 37 -24.13 -6.80 9.86
C ILE A 37 -24.85 -6.29 11.13
N THR A 38 -25.28 -7.20 11.99
CA THR A 38 -25.90 -6.90 13.29
C THR A 38 -24.88 -6.56 14.38
N ASP A 39 -23.61 -6.91 14.19
CA ASP A 39 -22.52 -6.50 15.07
C ASP A 39 -22.04 -5.09 14.69
N HIS A 40 -22.79 -4.08 15.14
CA HIS A 40 -22.47 -2.68 14.83
C HIS A 40 -21.09 -2.24 15.36
N ALA A 41 -20.63 -2.80 16.49
CA ALA A 41 -19.30 -2.51 17.02
C ALA A 41 -18.20 -3.07 16.10
N GLY A 42 -18.36 -4.33 15.69
CA GLY A 42 -17.47 -4.97 14.72
C GLY A 42 -17.47 -4.25 13.37
N MET A 43 -18.66 -3.92 12.84
CA MET A 43 -18.79 -3.20 11.56
C MET A 43 -18.13 -1.82 11.61
N ALA A 44 -18.29 -1.07 12.71
CA ALA A 44 -17.63 0.21 12.88
C ALA A 44 -16.09 0.07 12.82
N ALA A 45 -15.53 -0.86 13.60
CA ALA A 45 -14.08 -1.12 13.62
C ALA A 45 -13.56 -1.61 12.26
N TRP A 46 -14.35 -2.43 11.55
CA TRP A 46 -13.98 -2.92 10.23
C TRP A 46 -13.90 -1.78 9.21
N TYR A 47 -14.91 -0.90 9.18
CA TYR A 47 -14.90 0.26 8.30
C TYR A 47 -13.81 1.29 8.65
N GLU A 48 -13.46 1.46 9.93
CA GLU A 48 -12.31 2.27 10.34
C GLU A 48 -11.00 1.70 9.78
N ASN A 49 -10.83 0.37 9.83
CA ASN A 49 -9.69 -0.30 9.23
C ASN A 49 -9.66 -0.16 7.70
N GLU A 50 -10.80 -0.29 7.03
CA GLU A 50 -10.89 -0.04 5.59
C GLU A 50 -10.55 1.41 5.23
N ALA A 51 -11.01 2.38 6.01
CA ALA A 51 -10.64 3.78 5.82
C ALA A 51 -9.13 3.99 5.93
N SER A 52 -8.49 3.43 6.97
CA SER A 52 -7.04 3.49 7.15
C SER A 52 -6.29 2.83 5.98
N THR A 53 -6.72 1.64 5.60
CA THR A 53 -6.14 0.86 4.50
C THR A 53 -6.21 1.63 3.18
N ASN A 54 -7.35 2.25 2.86
CA ASN A 54 -7.50 3.04 1.64
C ASN A 54 -6.65 4.32 1.67
N LYS A 55 -6.48 4.98 2.83
CA LYS A 55 -5.53 6.09 2.98
C LYS A 55 -4.08 5.66 2.72
N GLU A 56 -3.67 4.49 3.19
CA GLU A 56 -2.34 3.95 2.93
C GLU A 56 -2.13 3.62 1.45
N LYS A 57 -3.12 3.02 0.79
CA LYS A 57 -3.09 2.78 -0.66
C LYS A 57 -2.97 4.09 -1.44
N ALA A 58 -3.69 5.15 -1.05
CA ALA A 58 -3.56 6.46 -1.66
C ALA A 58 -2.13 7.02 -1.52
N LYS A 59 -1.52 6.95 -0.32
CA LYS A 59 -0.13 7.35 -0.09
C LYS A 59 0.86 6.55 -0.93
N SER A 60 0.65 5.24 -1.06
CA SER A 60 1.49 4.37 -1.91
C SER A 60 1.45 4.83 -3.37
N MET A 61 0.28 5.21 -3.88
CA MET A 61 0.13 5.73 -5.24
C MET A 61 0.75 7.12 -5.40
N GLU A 62 0.73 7.98 -4.37
CA GLU A 62 1.44 9.27 -4.37
C GLU A 62 2.96 9.06 -4.50
N VAL A 63 3.53 8.11 -3.75
CA VAL A 63 4.94 7.71 -3.87
C VAL A 63 5.24 7.17 -5.26
N MET A 64 4.41 6.26 -5.77
CA MET A 64 4.56 5.69 -7.11
C MET A 64 4.57 6.78 -8.19
N LYS A 65 3.62 7.71 -8.15
CA LYS A 65 3.57 8.86 -9.06
C LYS A 65 4.86 9.67 -9.03
N ALA A 66 5.38 9.95 -7.83
CA ALA A 66 6.62 10.70 -7.66
C ALA A 66 7.83 9.96 -8.25
N GLU A 67 7.91 8.64 -8.10
CA GLU A 67 8.97 7.83 -8.69
C GLU A 67 8.92 7.84 -10.23
N TYR A 68 7.72 7.74 -10.82
CA TYR A 68 7.56 7.85 -12.27
C TYR A 68 7.90 9.23 -12.81
N ALA A 69 7.65 10.30 -12.05
CA ALA A 69 8.05 11.65 -12.42
C ALA A 69 9.59 11.82 -12.47
N LYS A 70 10.33 11.08 -11.64
CA LYS A 70 11.81 11.09 -11.63
C LYS A 70 12.41 10.32 -12.82
N SER A 71 11.71 9.33 -13.36
CA SER A 71 12.21 8.41 -14.40
C SER A 71 11.26 8.28 -15.60
N PRO A 72 11.06 9.35 -16.40
CA PRO A 72 10.11 9.34 -17.52
C PRO A 72 10.47 8.33 -18.62
N GLY A 73 11.74 7.92 -18.72
CA GLY A 73 12.21 6.91 -19.67
C GLY A 73 11.76 5.47 -19.35
N PHE A 74 11.49 5.15 -18.08
CA PHE A 74 11.05 3.82 -17.65
C PHE A 74 9.62 3.51 -18.12
N VAL A 75 8.75 4.54 -18.12
CA VAL A 75 7.37 4.46 -18.64
C VAL A 75 7.32 4.08 -20.12
N ARG A 76 8.31 4.55 -20.90
CA ARG A 76 8.38 4.29 -22.34
C ARG A 76 8.70 2.82 -22.67
N GLY A 77 9.36 2.08 -21.76
CA GLY A 77 9.70 0.66 -21.94
C GLY A 77 8.55 -0.30 -21.66
N MET A 78 7.59 0.09 -20.81
CA MET A 78 6.39 -0.70 -20.47
C MET A 78 5.24 -0.52 -21.48
N ALA A 79 5.36 0.42 -22.42
CA ALA A 79 4.42 0.63 -23.52
C ALA A 79 4.59 -0.45 -24.61
N GLY A 80 4.50 -1.73 -24.22
CA GLY A 80 4.45 -2.86 -25.14
C GLY A 80 3.05 -3.02 -25.74
N VAL A 81 2.97 -2.88 -27.07
CA VAL A 81 1.90 -3.37 -27.98
C VAL A 81 0.47 -2.79 -27.82
N GLY A 82 0.12 -2.10 -26.72
CA GLY A 82 -1.28 -1.75 -26.41
C GLY A 82 -1.63 -0.28 -26.15
N GLY A 83 -0.72 0.68 -26.40
CA GLY A 83 -0.97 2.11 -26.19
C GLY A 83 -0.16 2.74 -25.06
N LYS A 84 0.05 4.05 -25.14
CA LYS A 84 0.79 4.83 -24.14
C LYS A 84 -0.04 4.92 -22.86
N THR A 85 0.13 3.99 -21.93
CA THR A 85 -0.45 4.15 -20.59
C THR A 85 0.29 5.29 -19.88
N ASP A 86 -0.39 6.42 -19.74
CA ASP A 86 0.05 7.53 -18.90
C ASP A 86 -0.03 7.12 -17.43
N ILE A 87 1.07 6.55 -16.93
CA ILE A 87 1.16 6.01 -15.57
C ILE A 87 0.93 7.11 -14.51
N PRO A 88 1.51 8.33 -14.61
CA PRO A 88 1.17 9.42 -13.70
C PRO A 88 -0.33 9.69 -13.61
N ARG A 89 -1.03 9.75 -14.74
CA ARG A 89 -2.49 9.92 -14.75
C ARG A 89 -3.22 8.72 -14.15
N HIS A 90 -2.74 7.50 -14.38
CA HIS A 90 -3.30 6.30 -13.75
C HIS A 90 -3.17 6.36 -12.22
N CYS A 91 -2.00 6.77 -11.71
CA CYS A 91 -1.79 6.98 -10.28
C CYS A 91 -2.76 8.04 -9.73
N ASP A 92 -2.96 9.17 -10.43
CA ASP A 92 -3.91 10.21 -9.99
C ASP A 92 -5.35 9.68 -9.85
N LEU A 93 -5.81 8.87 -10.80
CA LEU A 93 -7.12 8.23 -10.73
C LEU A 93 -7.22 7.29 -9.52
N LEU A 94 -6.19 6.49 -9.26
CA LEU A 94 -6.16 5.60 -8.10
C LEU A 94 -6.10 6.35 -6.78
N ILE A 95 -5.31 7.43 -6.68
CA ILE A 95 -5.25 8.28 -5.48
C ILE A 95 -6.63 8.84 -5.17
N SER A 96 -7.31 9.40 -6.18
CA SER A 96 -8.66 9.95 -6.01
C SER A 96 -9.66 8.88 -5.59
N SER A 97 -9.61 7.70 -6.23
CA SER A 97 -10.49 6.58 -5.90
C SER A 97 -10.29 6.09 -4.47
N TYR A 98 -9.04 5.92 -4.03
CA TYR A 98 -8.75 5.46 -2.68
C TYR A 98 -9.10 6.50 -1.61
N LYS A 99 -8.89 7.79 -1.88
CA LYS A 99 -9.32 8.86 -0.95
C LYS A 99 -10.85 8.85 -0.78
N LYS A 100 -11.59 8.73 -1.88
CA LYS A 100 -13.06 8.63 -1.83
C LYS A 100 -13.52 7.38 -1.08
N ALA A 101 -12.92 6.23 -1.36
CA ALA A 101 -13.24 4.99 -0.64
C ALA A 101 -12.97 5.09 0.87
N ALA A 102 -11.89 5.79 1.26
CA ALA A 102 -11.61 6.05 2.66
C ALA A 102 -12.69 6.94 3.32
N GLU A 103 -13.12 8.01 2.64
CA GLU A 103 -14.20 8.89 3.11
C GLU A 103 -15.53 8.14 3.26
N GLU A 104 -15.89 7.28 2.30
CA GLU A 104 -17.10 6.46 2.37
C GLU A 104 -17.03 5.47 3.53
N ALA A 105 -15.88 4.82 3.74
CA ALA A 105 -15.67 3.91 4.87
C ALA A 105 -15.77 4.65 6.22
N GLU A 106 -15.22 5.86 6.36
CA GLU A 106 -15.38 6.69 7.56
C GLU A 106 -16.85 7.02 7.84
N GLN A 107 -17.62 7.33 6.79
CA GLN A 107 -19.05 7.59 6.94
C GLN A 107 -19.79 6.34 7.42
N PHE A 108 -19.48 5.16 6.89
CA PHE A 108 -20.08 3.90 7.35
C PHE A 108 -19.70 3.55 8.79
N ALA A 109 -18.44 3.74 9.18
CA ALA A 109 -18.00 3.58 10.56
C ALA A 109 -18.82 4.48 11.49
N LYS A 110 -18.99 5.75 11.12
CA LYS A 110 -19.80 6.71 11.88
C LYS A 110 -21.26 6.27 11.99
N MET A 111 -21.87 5.80 10.89
CA MET A 111 -23.25 5.31 10.90
C MET A 111 -23.44 4.16 11.89
N HIS A 112 -22.52 3.19 11.91
CA HIS A 112 -22.56 2.09 12.86
C HIS A 112 -22.31 2.53 14.31
N HIS A 113 -21.43 3.50 14.54
CA HIS A 113 -21.28 4.14 15.86
C HIS A 113 -22.56 4.81 16.34
N ASP A 114 -23.28 5.50 15.45
CA ASP A 114 -24.52 6.18 15.78
C ASP A 114 -25.66 5.18 16.07
N MET A 115 -25.64 3.96 15.53
CA MET A 115 -26.59 2.89 15.84
C MET A 115 -26.40 2.26 17.23
N MET A 116 -25.25 2.50 17.87
CA MET A 116 -24.93 2.01 19.22
C MET A 116 -25.25 3.02 20.34
N LYS A 117 -25.71 4.22 19.98
CA LYS A 117 -26.08 5.29 20.92
C LYS A 117 -27.57 5.22 21.25
#